data_AF-A0A521TXB5-F1
#
_entry.id   AF-A0A521TXB5-F1
#
_cell.length_a   1.000
_cell.length_b   1.000
_cell.length_c   1.000
_cell.angle_alpha   90.00
_cell.angle_beta   90.00
_cell.angle_gamma   90.00
#
_symmetry.space_group_name_H-M   'P 1'
#
loop_
_entity.id
_entity.type
_entity.pdbx_description
1 polymer ?
#
loop_
_entity_poly.entity_id
_entity_poly.type
_entity_poly.pdbx_seq_one_letter_code
_entity_poly.pdbx_strand_id
1 'polypeptide(L)'
;DWLESMEWIKNNTPKDAVIASWWDYGYWISTLGERATIADNSTLNTSIIEKLAKMFFSSPEEGWRMLTDMQADYIVVFISGQRLAVDNEDQALYILQGGGDESKKQWFIRIAEKPMEQYLQSDGASGTDIFWNDTLLGKMFPFTPLAYVNLQTNQQSAVYQPGFTPIYVKDIKYGSDSNGPLRLVHASPSFNADKGQPMILVLIYEVNKDFVPTT
;
A
#
# COMPACT_ATOMS: atom_id res chain seq x y z
N ASP A 1 7.69 -6.92 -12.44
CA ASP A 1 7.17 -7.01 -11.06
C ASP A 1 5.95 -7.91 -10.94
N TRP A 2 4.79 -7.55 -11.48
CA TRP A 2 3.55 -8.34 -11.32
C TRP A 2 3.68 -9.84 -11.63
N LEU A 3 4.24 -10.22 -12.79
CA LEU A 3 4.41 -11.64 -13.14
C LEU A 3 5.24 -12.41 -12.12
N GLU A 4 6.36 -11.81 -11.70
CA GLU A 4 7.25 -12.39 -10.70
C GLU A 4 6.53 -12.54 -9.35
N SER A 5 5.78 -11.53 -8.94
CA SER A 5 5.08 -11.57 -7.65
C SER A 5 3.92 -12.57 -7.65
N MET A 6 3.24 -12.75 -8.79
CA MET A 6 2.23 -13.82 -8.93
C MET A 6 2.88 -15.21 -8.93
N GLU A 7 4.04 -15.38 -9.57
CA GLU A 7 4.81 -16.63 -9.49
C GLU A 7 5.28 -16.92 -8.06
N TRP A 8 5.70 -15.88 -7.33
CA TRP A 8 6.02 -15.99 -5.91
C TRP A 8 4.80 -16.48 -5.11
N ILE A 9 3.62 -15.87 -5.29
CA ILE A 9 2.37 -16.29 -4.64
C ILE A 9 2.11 -17.78 -4.91
N LYS A 10 2.17 -18.17 -6.18
CA LYS A 10 1.86 -19.54 -6.61
C LYS A 10 2.78 -20.58 -5.97
N ASN A 11 4.05 -20.25 -5.79
CA ASN A 11 5.07 -21.20 -5.35
C ASN A 11 5.38 -21.14 -3.84
N ASN A 12 5.04 -20.05 -3.15
CA ASN A 12 5.46 -19.81 -1.75
C ASN A 12 4.31 -19.66 -0.75
N THR A 13 3.05 -19.74 -1.19
CA THR A 13 1.87 -19.72 -0.30
C THR A 13 1.15 -21.08 -0.28
N PRO A 14 0.43 -21.47 0.78
CA PRO A 14 -0.44 -22.65 0.77
C PRO A 14 -1.45 -22.60 -0.39
N LYS A 15 -1.80 -23.75 -0.99
CA LYS A 15 -2.68 -23.81 -2.18
C LYS A 15 -4.10 -23.28 -1.91
N ASP A 16 -4.54 -23.39 -0.67
CA ASP A 16 -5.84 -22.93 -0.16
C ASP A 16 -5.78 -21.51 0.43
N ALA A 17 -4.63 -20.83 0.35
CA ALA A 17 -4.48 -19.47 0.86
C ALA A 17 -5.43 -18.50 0.15
N VAL A 18 -6.04 -17.61 0.94
CA VAL A 18 -6.92 -16.54 0.46
C VAL A 18 -6.16 -15.21 0.47
N ILE A 19 -6.19 -14.49 -0.65
CA ILE A 19 -5.44 -13.25 -0.84
C ILE A 19 -6.39 -12.06 -0.97
N ALA A 20 -6.28 -11.14 -0.02
CA ALA A 20 -6.92 -9.83 -0.07
C ALA A 20 -6.15 -8.90 -1.03
N SER A 21 -6.87 -8.09 -1.78
CA SER A 21 -6.29 -7.03 -2.61
C SER A 21 -7.38 -6.02 -2.98
N TRP A 22 -7.01 -4.90 -3.57
CA TRP A 22 -8.00 -4.11 -4.29
C TRP A 22 -8.51 -4.88 -5.52
N TRP A 23 -9.79 -4.72 -5.85
CA TRP A 23 -10.49 -5.57 -6.83
C TRP A 23 -9.85 -5.56 -8.23
N ASP A 24 -9.12 -4.48 -8.58
CA ASP A 24 -8.38 -4.35 -9.84
C ASP A 24 -7.43 -5.53 -10.12
N TYR A 25 -6.91 -6.17 -9.08
CA TYR A 25 -5.82 -7.16 -9.18
C TYR A 25 -6.28 -8.62 -8.99
N GLY A 26 -7.53 -8.84 -8.56
CA GLY A 26 -8.02 -10.18 -8.20
C GLY A 26 -7.99 -11.20 -9.34
N TYR A 27 -8.18 -10.74 -10.58
CA TYR A 27 -8.06 -11.61 -11.75
C TYR A 27 -6.62 -12.13 -11.93
N TRP A 28 -5.60 -11.32 -11.68
CA TRP A 28 -4.20 -11.75 -11.80
C TRP A 28 -3.82 -12.72 -10.67
N ILE A 29 -4.31 -12.47 -9.46
CA ILE A 29 -4.09 -13.36 -8.31
C ILE A 29 -4.70 -14.74 -8.57
N SER A 30 -5.92 -14.80 -9.09
CA SER A 30 -6.59 -16.07 -9.35
C SER A 30 -6.00 -16.83 -10.55
N THR A 31 -5.64 -16.14 -11.63
CA THR A 31 -5.16 -16.79 -12.86
C THR A 31 -3.67 -17.08 -12.89
N LEU A 32 -2.83 -16.16 -12.42
CA LEU A 32 -1.38 -16.29 -12.43
C LEU A 32 -0.85 -16.80 -11.09
N GLY A 33 -1.41 -16.28 -9.99
CA GLY A 33 -1.06 -16.71 -8.64
C GLY A 33 -1.70 -18.05 -8.23
N GLU A 34 -2.74 -18.49 -8.94
CA GLU A 34 -3.50 -19.71 -8.63
C GLU A 34 -3.97 -19.76 -7.16
N ARG A 35 -4.46 -18.62 -6.63
CA ARG A 35 -5.01 -18.50 -5.27
C ARG A 35 -6.40 -17.90 -5.27
N ALA A 36 -7.16 -18.23 -4.23
CA ALA A 36 -8.44 -17.58 -3.98
C ALA A 36 -8.23 -16.10 -3.68
N THR A 37 -9.16 -15.25 -4.11
CA THR A 37 -9.15 -13.82 -3.82
C THR A 37 -10.50 -13.35 -3.30
N ILE A 38 -10.48 -12.33 -2.45
CA ILE A 38 -11.71 -11.77 -1.85
C ILE A 38 -12.57 -11.04 -2.88
N ALA A 39 -11.93 -10.33 -3.81
CA ALA A 39 -12.59 -9.55 -4.85
C ALA A 39 -11.73 -9.52 -6.11
N ASP A 40 -12.39 -9.41 -7.25
CA ASP A 40 -11.82 -9.32 -8.58
C ASP A 40 -12.58 -8.31 -9.46
N ASN A 41 -12.14 -8.15 -10.70
CA ASN A 41 -12.75 -7.25 -11.69
C ASN A 41 -14.20 -7.59 -12.05
N SER A 42 -14.69 -8.78 -11.69
CA SER A 42 -16.05 -9.24 -11.93
C SER A 42 -16.93 -9.15 -10.67
N THR A 43 -16.43 -8.60 -9.57
CA THR A 43 -17.14 -8.55 -8.29
C THR A 43 -18.33 -7.59 -8.37
N LEU A 44 -19.53 -8.16 -8.43
CA LEU A 44 -20.80 -7.41 -8.45
C LEU A 44 -21.31 -7.06 -7.06
N ASN A 45 -20.79 -7.71 -6.01
CA ASN A 45 -21.19 -7.44 -4.63
C ASN A 45 -20.42 -6.23 -4.09
N THR A 46 -21.06 -5.06 -4.15
CA THR A 46 -20.49 -3.79 -3.70
C THR A 46 -20.12 -3.79 -2.22
N SER A 47 -20.80 -4.56 -1.38
CA SER A 47 -20.47 -4.65 0.06
C SER A 47 -19.11 -5.28 0.32
N ILE A 48 -18.60 -6.13 -0.58
CA ILE A 48 -17.22 -6.67 -0.47
C ILE A 48 -16.20 -5.57 -0.75
N ILE A 49 -16.41 -4.80 -1.81
CA ILE A 49 -15.54 -3.68 -2.20
C ILE A 49 -15.54 -2.61 -1.10
N GLU A 50 -16.70 -2.34 -0.51
CA GLU A 50 -16.86 -1.44 0.63
C GLU A 50 -16.08 -1.91 1.86
N LYS A 51 -16.17 -3.21 2.21
CA LYS A 51 -15.40 -3.80 3.30
C LYS A 51 -13.89 -3.67 3.09
N LEU A 52 -13.39 -3.93 1.88
CA LEU A 52 -11.98 -3.76 1.55
C LEU A 52 -11.53 -2.30 1.68
N ALA A 53 -12.33 -1.35 1.19
CA ALA A 53 -12.04 0.07 1.32
C ALA A 53 -12.02 0.53 2.80
N LYS A 54 -13.00 0.06 3.60
CA LYS A 54 -13.05 0.33 5.05
C LYS A 54 -11.86 -0.26 5.78
N MET A 55 -11.41 -1.46 5.40
CA MET A 55 -10.21 -2.12 5.94
C MET A 55 -8.93 -1.33 5.63
N PHE A 56 -8.78 -0.79 4.42
CA PHE A 56 -7.62 0.04 4.09
C PHE A 56 -7.53 1.33 4.93
N PHE A 57 -8.68 1.90 5.31
CA PHE A 57 -8.79 3.16 6.07
C PHE A 57 -9.21 2.97 7.54
N SER A 58 -9.08 1.76 8.07
CA SER A 58 -9.22 1.48 9.50
C SER A 58 -7.86 1.51 10.19
N SER A 59 -7.85 1.47 11.52
CA SER A 59 -6.62 1.32 12.29
C SER A 59 -5.94 -0.01 11.98
N PRO A 60 -4.62 -0.16 12.17
CA PRO A 60 -3.94 -1.43 11.95
C PRO A 60 -4.58 -2.63 12.67
N GLU A 61 -5.05 -2.44 13.91
CA GLU A 61 -5.70 -3.49 14.69
C GLU A 61 -7.08 -3.84 14.11
N GLU A 62 -7.89 -2.85 13.76
CA GLU A 62 -9.22 -3.09 13.17
C GLU A 62 -9.09 -3.70 11.76
N GLY A 63 -8.18 -3.20 10.94
CA GLY A 63 -7.90 -3.74 9.61
C GLY A 63 -7.44 -5.19 9.67
N TRP A 64 -6.66 -5.56 10.68
CA TRP A 64 -6.31 -6.95 10.96
C TRP A 64 -7.52 -7.81 11.36
N ARG A 65 -8.40 -7.30 12.22
CA ARG A 65 -9.65 -8.00 12.58
C ARG A 65 -10.50 -8.25 11.32
N MET A 66 -10.67 -7.22 10.49
CA MET A 66 -11.41 -7.33 9.23
C MET A 66 -10.78 -8.33 8.26
N LEU A 67 -9.44 -8.35 8.13
CA LEU A 67 -8.74 -9.35 7.31
C LEU A 67 -8.97 -10.77 7.83
N THR A 68 -8.95 -10.95 9.16
CA THR A 68 -9.24 -12.23 9.81
C THR A 68 -10.68 -12.67 9.60
N ASP A 69 -11.65 -11.76 9.72
CA ASP A 69 -13.08 -12.02 9.48
C ASP A 69 -13.35 -12.41 8.01
N MET A 70 -12.60 -11.82 7.08
CA MET A 70 -12.62 -12.20 5.66
C MET A 70 -11.80 -13.47 5.36
N GLN A 71 -11.20 -14.10 6.37
CA GLN A 71 -10.35 -15.28 6.27
C GLN A 71 -9.16 -15.08 5.32
N ALA A 72 -8.62 -13.85 5.24
CA ALA A 72 -7.47 -13.53 4.41
C ALA A 72 -6.17 -14.03 5.07
N ASP A 73 -5.31 -14.70 4.31
CA ASP A 73 -3.98 -15.14 4.75
C ASP A 73 -2.88 -14.20 4.31
N TYR A 74 -3.07 -13.57 3.14
CA TYR A 74 -2.16 -12.56 2.61
C TYR A 74 -2.95 -11.35 2.11
N ILE A 75 -2.26 -10.21 2.02
CA ILE A 75 -2.77 -9.00 1.38
C ILE A 75 -1.74 -8.42 0.41
N VAL A 76 -2.21 -8.06 -0.78
CA VAL A 76 -1.40 -7.45 -1.84
C VAL A 76 -1.69 -5.95 -1.92
N VAL A 77 -0.63 -5.15 -1.99
CA VAL A 77 -0.69 -3.71 -2.28
C VAL A 77 0.25 -3.40 -3.44
N PHE A 78 -0.21 -2.51 -4.32
CA PHE A 78 0.54 -2.05 -5.48
C PHE A 78 0.85 -0.56 -5.36
N ILE A 79 2.12 -0.19 -5.53
CA ILE A 79 2.57 1.19 -5.49
C ILE A 79 3.33 1.48 -6.78
N SER A 80 2.96 2.55 -7.48
CA SER A 80 3.77 3.09 -8.57
C SER A 80 4.61 4.26 -8.06
N GLY A 81 5.82 4.38 -8.59
CA GLY A 81 6.68 5.52 -8.27
C GLY A 81 7.95 5.56 -9.09
N GLN A 82 8.90 6.31 -8.60
CA GLN A 82 10.24 6.42 -9.18
C GLN A 82 11.26 6.60 -8.05
N ARG A 83 12.38 5.88 -8.15
CA ARG A 83 13.56 6.21 -7.37
C ARG A 83 14.27 7.39 -8.02
N LEU A 84 14.51 8.47 -7.27
CA LEU A 84 15.18 9.63 -7.80
C LEU A 84 16.63 9.33 -8.18
N ALA A 85 17.17 10.10 -9.12
CA ALA A 85 18.58 9.99 -9.52
C ALA A 85 19.55 10.55 -8.47
N VAL A 86 19.01 11.19 -7.44
CA VAL A 86 19.74 11.82 -6.33
C VAL A 86 19.37 11.13 -5.03
N ASP A 87 20.36 11.02 -4.14
CA ASP A 87 20.16 10.60 -2.75
C ASP A 87 20.37 11.84 -1.86
N ASN A 88 19.76 11.86 -0.68
CA ASN A 88 20.09 12.80 0.38
C ASN A 88 21.15 12.15 1.27
N GLU A 89 22.41 12.53 1.09
CA GLU A 89 23.56 11.78 1.63
C GLU A 89 23.52 10.32 1.13
N ASP A 90 23.40 9.34 2.02
CA ASP A 90 23.25 7.92 1.69
C ASP A 90 21.77 7.46 1.65
N GLN A 91 20.82 8.37 1.86
CA GLN A 91 19.40 8.06 1.89
C GLN A 91 18.75 8.21 0.51
N ALA A 92 18.32 7.08 -0.07
CA ALA A 92 17.60 7.08 -1.33
C ALA A 92 16.25 7.82 -1.23
N LEU A 93 15.94 8.61 -2.26
CA LEU A 93 14.72 9.42 -2.35
C LEU A 93 13.76 8.89 -3.41
N TYR A 94 12.46 9.06 -3.18
CA TYR A 94 11.41 8.51 -4.02
C TYR A 94 10.27 9.51 -4.24
N ILE A 95 9.59 9.37 -5.37
CA ILE A 95 8.28 9.97 -5.63
C ILE A 95 7.29 8.83 -5.88
N LEU A 96 6.12 8.89 -5.25
CA LEU A 96 5.05 7.89 -5.42
C LEU A 96 3.97 8.45 -6.34
N GLN A 97 3.98 8.00 -7.60
CA GLN A 97 3.06 8.40 -8.66
C GLN A 97 3.02 7.30 -9.73
N GLY A 98 1.90 7.20 -10.46
CA GLY A 98 1.84 6.39 -11.69
C GLY A 98 0.76 5.30 -11.71
N GLY A 99 -0.19 5.31 -10.77
CA GLY A 99 -1.47 4.62 -10.97
C GLY A 99 -1.71 3.40 -10.10
N GLY A 100 -0.91 3.17 -9.06
CA GLY A 100 -1.15 2.12 -8.09
C GLY A 100 -2.17 2.55 -7.03
N ASP A 101 -2.14 1.91 -5.87
CA ASP A 101 -3.01 2.21 -4.73
C ASP A 101 -2.72 3.58 -4.13
N GLU A 102 -1.51 4.11 -4.31
CA GLU A 102 -1.14 5.49 -3.97
C GLU A 102 -2.00 6.51 -4.71
N SER A 103 -2.41 6.25 -5.95
CA SER A 103 -3.24 7.17 -6.74
C SER A 103 -4.74 6.98 -6.50
N LYS A 104 -5.12 5.87 -5.84
CA LYS A 104 -6.52 5.46 -5.65
C LYS A 104 -7.08 5.76 -4.27
N LYS A 105 -6.28 6.35 -3.36
CA LYS A 105 -6.71 6.73 -2.00
C LYS A 105 -8.07 7.46 -1.96
N GLN A 106 -8.28 8.43 -2.84
CA GLN A 106 -9.56 9.15 -2.98
C GLN A 106 -10.77 8.24 -3.25
N TRP A 107 -10.59 7.18 -4.03
CA TRP A 107 -11.64 6.21 -4.33
C TRP A 107 -11.92 5.34 -3.11
N PHE A 108 -10.87 4.84 -2.46
CA PHE A 108 -10.98 4.05 -1.24
C PHE A 108 -11.71 4.85 -0.14
N ILE A 109 -11.33 6.10 0.08
CA ILE A 109 -11.96 6.99 1.07
C ILE A 109 -13.45 7.18 0.78
N ARG A 110 -13.81 7.49 -0.47
CA ARG A 110 -15.21 7.69 -0.87
C ARG A 110 -16.04 6.43 -0.65
N ILE A 111 -15.52 5.28 -1.05
CA ILE A 111 -16.20 3.98 -0.89
C ILE A 111 -16.28 3.59 0.59
N ALA A 112 -15.28 3.94 1.40
CA ALA A 112 -15.27 3.70 2.84
C ALA A 112 -16.17 4.68 3.63
N GLU A 113 -16.79 5.65 2.95
CA GLU A 113 -17.62 6.71 3.56
C GLU A 113 -16.86 7.53 4.62
N LYS A 114 -15.58 7.81 4.36
CA LYS A 114 -14.69 8.58 5.26
C LYS A 114 -14.56 10.04 4.82
N PRO A 115 -14.36 11.00 5.76
CA PRO A 115 -14.15 12.40 5.41
C PRO A 115 -12.79 12.58 4.71
N MET A 116 -12.80 13.09 3.48
CA MET A 116 -11.62 13.11 2.61
C MET A 116 -10.50 13.99 3.14
N GLU A 117 -10.85 15.14 3.70
CA GLU A 117 -9.96 16.16 4.24
C GLU A 117 -9.18 15.67 5.46
N GLN A 118 -9.63 14.59 6.11
CA GLN A 118 -8.91 13.97 7.22
C GLN A 118 -7.68 13.19 6.74
N TYR A 119 -7.73 12.59 5.54
CA TYR A 119 -6.72 11.65 5.05
C TYR A 119 -5.89 12.18 3.86
N LEU A 120 -6.42 13.17 3.13
CA LEU A 120 -5.74 13.76 1.98
C LEU A 120 -5.51 15.27 2.18
N GLN A 121 -4.36 15.72 1.69
CA GLN A 121 -4.04 17.13 1.56
C GLN A 121 -4.87 17.79 0.46
N SER A 122 -4.79 19.11 0.34
CA SER A 122 -5.61 19.89 -0.60
C SER A 122 -5.36 19.60 -2.08
N ASP A 123 -4.28 18.91 -2.43
CA ASP A 123 -4.00 18.43 -3.79
C ASP A 123 -4.83 17.17 -4.16
N GLY A 124 -5.53 16.57 -3.20
CA GLY A 124 -6.31 15.34 -3.39
C GLY A 124 -5.46 14.08 -3.62
N ALA A 125 -4.14 14.17 -3.46
CA ALA A 125 -3.20 13.09 -3.77
C ALA A 125 -2.25 12.78 -2.61
N SER A 126 -1.72 13.80 -1.93
CA SER A 126 -0.80 13.61 -0.81
C SER A 126 -1.55 13.18 0.45
N GLY A 127 -1.03 12.19 1.18
CA GLY A 127 -1.60 11.77 2.45
C GLY A 127 -1.32 12.75 3.59
N THR A 128 -2.25 12.90 4.52
CA THR A 128 -2.05 13.58 5.81
C THR A 128 -1.31 12.69 6.80
N ASP A 129 -0.90 13.23 7.94
CA ASP A 129 -0.32 12.44 9.03
C ASP A 129 -1.28 11.36 9.52
N ILE A 130 -2.60 11.62 9.54
CA ILE A 130 -3.60 10.62 9.91
C ILE A 130 -3.59 9.46 8.91
N PHE A 131 -3.48 9.72 7.61
CA PHE A 131 -3.34 8.65 6.63
C PHE A 131 -2.11 7.78 6.92
N TRP A 132 -0.94 8.39 7.09
CA TRP A 132 0.31 7.64 7.28
C TRP A 132 0.41 6.94 8.63
N ASN A 133 -0.14 7.53 9.69
CA ASN A 133 0.04 7.06 11.06
C ASN A 133 -1.08 6.18 11.56
N ASP A 134 -2.31 6.37 11.07
CA ASP A 134 -3.48 5.77 11.70
C ASP A 134 -4.21 4.79 10.76
N THR A 135 -3.88 4.74 9.47
CA THR A 135 -4.53 3.80 8.54
C THR A 135 -3.67 2.56 8.26
N LEU A 136 -4.33 1.41 8.07
CA LEU A 136 -3.66 0.18 7.66
C LEU A 136 -2.91 0.38 6.33
N LEU A 137 -3.56 0.99 5.32
CA LEU A 137 -2.94 1.21 4.01
C LEU A 137 -1.70 2.10 4.08
N GLY A 138 -1.75 3.19 4.85
CA GLY A 138 -0.59 4.07 5.06
C GLY A 138 0.59 3.33 5.70
N LYS A 139 0.32 2.43 6.64
CA LYS A 139 1.36 1.59 7.27
C LYS A 139 1.89 0.48 6.35
N MET A 140 1.08 0.01 5.40
CA MET A 140 1.51 -0.95 4.38
C MET A 140 2.40 -0.32 3.30
N PHE A 141 2.43 1.00 3.19
CA PHE A 141 3.36 1.66 2.28
C PHE A 141 4.75 1.71 2.94
N PRO A 142 5.79 1.12 2.33
CA PRO A 142 7.14 1.07 2.89
C PRO A 142 7.89 2.39 2.67
N PHE A 143 7.17 3.52 2.77
CA PHE A 143 7.64 4.87 2.51
C PHE A 143 7.06 5.83 3.54
N THR A 144 7.81 6.87 3.89
CA THR A 144 7.36 7.97 4.75
C THR A 144 7.73 9.30 4.09
N PRO A 145 6.85 10.33 4.14
CA PRO A 145 7.20 11.66 3.64
C PRO A 145 8.41 12.21 4.40
N LEU A 146 9.45 12.61 3.66
CA LEU A 146 10.63 13.28 4.21
C LEU A 146 10.49 14.81 4.14
N ALA A 147 10.08 15.31 2.98
CA ALA A 147 9.95 16.73 2.70
C ALA A 147 8.96 16.94 1.55
N TYR A 148 8.55 18.18 1.36
CA TYR A 148 7.73 18.63 0.26
C TYR A 148 8.55 19.60 -0.59
N VAL A 149 8.51 19.46 -1.91
CA VAL A 149 9.28 20.31 -2.83
C VAL A 149 8.41 20.93 -3.91
N ASN A 150 8.63 22.20 -4.22
CA ASN A 150 8.06 22.85 -5.39
C ASN A 150 9.11 22.86 -6.50
N LEU A 151 8.88 22.06 -7.55
CA LEU A 151 9.83 21.89 -8.65
C LEU A 151 9.94 23.13 -9.56
N GLN A 152 8.98 24.07 -9.48
CA GLN A 152 9.02 25.31 -10.26
C GLN A 152 9.82 26.40 -9.56
N THR A 153 9.72 26.48 -8.23
CA THR A 153 10.36 27.53 -7.42
C THR A 153 11.63 27.06 -6.72
N ASN A 154 11.96 25.76 -6.78
CA ASN A 154 13.04 25.12 -6.03
C ASN A 154 12.96 25.35 -4.51
N GLN A 155 11.74 25.51 -3.99
CA GLN A 155 11.49 25.64 -2.56
C GLN A 155 11.22 24.28 -1.93
N GLN A 156 11.62 24.13 -0.67
CA GLN A 156 11.31 22.94 0.14
C GLN A 156 10.59 23.32 1.43
N SER A 157 9.80 22.39 1.96
CA SER A 157 9.06 22.55 3.20
C SER A 157 9.01 21.22 3.95
N ALA A 158 9.09 21.25 5.28
CA ALA A 158 8.91 20.07 6.13
C ALA A 158 7.43 19.66 6.23
N VAL A 159 6.52 20.61 6.01
CA VAL A 159 5.07 20.39 6.03
C VAL A 159 4.49 20.62 4.64
N TYR A 160 3.34 19.99 4.36
CA TYR A 160 2.67 20.17 3.08
C TYR A 160 2.33 21.66 2.83
N GLN A 161 2.52 22.09 1.59
CA GLN A 161 2.07 23.38 1.07
C GLN A 161 1.42 23.15 -0.31
N PRO A 162 0.36 23.90 -0.67
CA PRO A 162 -0.26 23.80 -1.98
C PRO A 162 0.76 23.96 -3.11
N GLY A 163 0.76 23.03 -4.06
CA GLY A 163 1.70 23.02 -5.20
C GLY A 163 3.05 22.35 -4.92
N PHE A 164 3.28 21.83 -3.71
CA PHE A 164 4.48 21.07 -3.39
C PHE A 164 4.22 19.56 -3.55
N THR A 165 5.20 18.85 -4.10
CA THR A 165 5.20 17.40 -4.26
C THR A 165 5.94 16.74 -3.09
N PRO A 166 5.37 15.71 -2.44
CA PRO A 166 6.06 14.97 -1.40
C PRO A 166 7.23 14.16 -1.96
N ILE A 167 8.35 14.20 -1.26
CA ILE A 167 9.52 13.35 -1.43
C ILE A 167 9.53 12.34 -0.30
N TYR A 168 9.74 11.08 -0.65
CA TYR A 168 9.65 9.96 0.27
C TYR A 168 11.00 9.31 0.49
N VAL A 169 11.14 8.67 1.65
CA VAL A 169 12.22 7.75 1.99
C VAL A 169 11.65 6.38 2.31
N LYS A 170 12.43 5.33 2.06
CA LYS A 170 12.03 3.97 2.46
C LYS A 170 11.94 3.86 3.98
N ASP A 171 10.85 3.30 4.45
CA ASP A 171 10.55 3.06 5.86
C ASP A 171 9.53 1.92 5.97
N ILE A 172 9.99 0.70 6.27
CA ILE A 172 9.17 -0.51 6.31
C ILE A 172 8.59 -0.66 7.73
N LYS A 173 7.28 -0.45 7.88
CA LYS A 173 6.59 -0.54 9.18
C LYS A 173 6.31 -1.98 9.62
N TYR A 174 6.06 -2.87 8.67
CA TYR A 174 5.77 -4.28 8.90
C TYR A 174 6.85 -5.15 8.26
N GLY A 175 8.01 -5.25 8.90
CA GLY A 175 9.11 -6.12 8.48
C GLY A 175 8.72 -7.61 8.50
N SER A 176 9.58 -8.48 7.96
CA SER A 176 9.36 -9.93 7.96
C SER A 176 9.34 -10.54 9.37
N ASP A 177 10.03 -9.90 10.32
CA ASP A 177 10.13 -10.25 11.74
C ASP A 177 9.12 -9.47 12.62
N SER A 178 8.19 -8.74 12.00
CA SER A 178 7.17 -7.96 12.70
C SER A 178 6.28 -8.85 13.59
N ASN A 179 6.10 -8.42 14.84
CA ASN A 179 5.05 -8.95 15.73
C ASN A 179 3.73 -8.17 15.60
N GLY A 180 3.64 -7.23 14.66
CA GLY A 180 2.44 -6.45 14.38
C GLY A 180 1.39 -7.24 13.59
N PRO A 181 0.34 -6.56 13.10
CA PRO A 181 -0.78 -7.20 12.41
C PRO A 181 -0.39 -7.85 11.08
N LEU A 182 0.68 -7.37 10.44
CA LEU A 182 1.16 -7.84 9.15
C LEU A 182 2.67 -8.10 9.20
N ARG A 183 3.15 -8.93 8.26
CA ARG A 183 4.58 -9.17 7.99
C ARG A 183 4.85 -9.07 6.49
N LEU A 184 5.78 -8.23 6.06
CA LEU A 184 6.20 -8.18 4.65
C LEU A 184 6.96 -9.46 4.31
N VAL A 185 6.38 -10.29 3.44
CA VAL A 185 6.97 -11.57 3.02
C VAL A 185 7.51 -11.55 1.60
N HIS A 186 7.04 -10.61 0.78
CA HIS A 186 7.55 -10.39 -0.58
C HIS A 186 7.49 -8.93 -0.99
N ALA A 187 8.53 -8.47 -1.67
CA ALA A 187 8.56 -7.21 -2.38
C ALA A 187 9.14 -7.45 -3.78
N SER A 188 8.45 -6.95 -4.80
CA SER A 188 8.87 -7.16 -6.19
C SER A 188 10.23 -6.51 -6.49
N PRO A 189 10.95 -6.95 -7.55
CA PRO A 189 12.32 -6.50 -7.85
C PRO A 189 12.51 -4.98 -7.90
N SER A 190 11.53 -4.25 -8.42
CA SER A 190 11.57 -2.78 -8.52
C SER A 190 11.62 -2.06 -7.16
N PHE A 191 11.40 -2.77 -6.04
CA PHE A 191 11.65 -2.21 -4.72
C PHE A 191 13.10 -1.74 -4.56
N ASN A 192 14.06 -2.44 -5.20
CA ASN A 192 15.48 -2.10 -5.19
C ASN A 192 15.94 -1.47 -6.52
N ALA A 193 15.05 -0.72 -7.17
CA ALA A 193 15.35 -0.05 -8.44
C ALA A 193 16.61 0.83 -8.37
N ASP A 194 17.35 0.86 -9.48
CA ASP A 194 18.50 1.74 -9.65
C ASP A 194 18.09 3.23 -9.66
N LYS A 195 19.07 4.10 -9.47
CA LYS A 195 18.86 5.56 -9.49
C LYS A 195 18.16 6.00 -10.78
N GLY A 196 17.09 6.78 -10.63
CA GLY A 196 16.32 7.33 -11.74
C GLY A 196 15.32 6.36 -12.37
N GLN A 197 15.28 5.09 -11.96
CA GLN A 197 14.39 4.09 -12.56
C GLN A 197 12.96 4.14 -11.99
N PRO A 198 11.95 3.83 -12.82
CA PRO A 198 10.58 3.69 -12.35
C PRO A 198 10.43 2.48 -11.43
N MET A 199 9.40 2.52 -10.58
CA MET A 199 9.03 1.45 -9.68
C MET A 199 7.58 1.05 -9.95
N ILE A 200 7.35 -0.25 -10.14
CA ILE A 200 6.01 -0.86 -10.24
C ILE A 200 5.98 -1.89 -9.10
N LEU A 201 5.89 -1.38 -7.88
CA LEU A 201 6.16 -2.14 -6.68
C LEU A 201 4.93 -2.94 -6.24
N VAL A 202 5.04 -4.27 -6.30
CA VAL A 202 4.05 -5.18 -5.73
C VAL A 202 4.57 -5.68 -4.39
N LEU A 203 3.76 -5.53 -3.35
CA LEU A 203 4.08 -5.93 -1.98
C LEU A 203 3.08 -6.98 -1.53
N ILE A 204 3.58 -8.02 -0.87
CA ILE A 204 2.75 -9.09 -0.30
C ILE A 204 3.05 -9.16 1.19
N TYR A 205 2.01 -8.94 1.98
CA TYR A 205 2.07 -9.07 3.43
C TYR A 205 1.32 -10.32 3.85
N GLU A 206 1.91 -11.10 4.75
CA GLU A 206 1.22 -12.14 5.49
C GLU A 206 0.39 -11.51 6.61
N VAL A 207 -0.84 -11.99 6.78
CA VAL A 207 -1.71 -11.64 7.91
C VAL A 207 -1.25 -12.41 9.13
N ASN A 208 -0.72 -11.71 10.15
CA ASN A 208 -0.18 -12.35 11.34
C ASN A 208 -1.33 -12.92 12.19
N LYS A 209 -1.62 -14.22 12.07
CA LYS A 209 -2.70 -14.89 12.81
C LYS A 209 -2.45 -14.95 14.33
N ASP A 210 -1.20 -14.73 14.76
CA ASP A 210 -0.79 -14.73 16.17
C ASP A 210 -0.78 -13.33 16.78
N PHE A 211 -1.18 -12.30 16.02
CA PHE A 211 -1.24 -10.93 16.54
C PHE A 211 -2.28 -10.81 17.66
N VAL A 212 -1.86 -10.21 18.78
CA VAL A 212 -2.73 -9.92 19.93
C VAL A 212 -2.93 -8.40 19.98
N PRO A 213 -4.14 -7.90 19.65
CA PRO A 213 -4.44 -6.48 19.73
C PRO A 213 -4.24 -5.94 21.15
N THR A 214 -3.78 -4.69 21.24
CA THR A 214 -3.37 -4.11 22.52
C THR A 214 -4.54 -3.66 23.39
N THR A 215 -5.75 -3.51 22.83
CA THR A 215 -7.04 -3.35 23.55
C THR A 215 -8.23 -3.53 22.60
#